data_AF-A0A3D1V720-F1
#
_entry.id   AF-A0A3D1V720-F1
#
_cell.length_a   1.000
_cell.length_b   1.000
_cell.length_c   1.000
_cell.angle_alpha   90.00
_cell.angle_beta   90.00
_cell.angle_gamma   90.00
#
_symmetry.space_group_name_H-M   'P 1'
#
loop_
_entity.id
_entity.type
_entity.pdbx_description
1 polymer ?
#
loop_
_entity_poly.entity_id
_entity_poly.type
_entity_poly.pdbx_seq_one_letter_code
_entity_poly.pdbx_strand_id
1 'polypeptide(L)' 'MIEQIRDQVGGAQRLWLVESPDRVPDEDPDNVLGSWLATTGTLLYSHEVTGVRVSLFEMPPGW' A
#
# COMPACT_ATOMS: atom_id res chain seq x y z
N MET A 1 12.86 -0.50 1.04
CA MET A 1 11.47 -0.72 0.60
C MET A 1 10.75 0.58 0.28
N ILE A 2 10.38 1.43 1.26
CA ILE A 2 9.59 2.65 0.99
C ILE A 2 10.28 3.62 0.03
N GLU A 3 11.56 3.93 0.22
CA GLU A 3 12.34 4.77 -0.72
C GLU A 3 12.39 4.18 -2.13
N GLN A 4 12.50 2.85 -2.26
CA GLN A 4 12.48 2.18 -3.57
C GLN A 4 11.11 2.28 -4.24
N ILE A 5 10.03 2.18 -3.47
CA ILE A 5 8.67 2.36 -3.97
C ILE A 5 8.49 3.80 -4.44
N ARG A 6 8.96 4.78 -3.64
CA ARG A 6 8.90 6.20 -3.98
C ARG A 6 9.62 6.50 -5.30
N ASP A 7 10.82 5.96 -5.47
CA ASP A 7 11.59 6.07 -6.72
C ASP A 7 10.86 5.43 -7.91
N GLN A 8 10.24 4.26 -7.71
CA GLN A 8 9.50 3.54 -8.77
C GLN A 8 8.20 4.22 -9.19
N VAL A 9 7.47 4.81 -8.24
CA VAL A 9 6.15 5.42 -8.52
C VAL A 9 6.24 6.88 -8.97
N GLY A 10 7.44 7.47 -8.99
CA GLY A 10 7.72 8.75 -9.64
C GLY A 10 6.87 9.92 -9.14
N GLY A 11 6.50 9.93 -7.86
CA GLY A 11 5.64 10.96 -7.27
C GLY A 11 4.14 10.75 -7.48
N ALA A 12 3.70 9.52 -7.73
CA ALA A 12 2.27 9.19 -7.77
C ALA A 12 1.54 9.71 -6.51
N GLN A 13 0.42 10.40 -6.69
CA GLN A 13 -0.38 10.89 -5.56
C GLN A 13 -1.31 9.84 -4.99
N ARG A 14 -1.45 8.70 -5.68
CA ARG A 14 -2.37 7.63 -5.31
C ARG A 14 -1.72 6.28 -5.48
N LEU A 15 -1.89 5.43 -4.48
CA LEU A 15 -1.31 4.09 -4.42
C LEU A 15 -2.39 3.06 -4.13
N TRP A 16 -2.38 1.98 -4.91
CA TRP A 16 -3.19 0.81 -4.65
C TRP A 16 -2.36 -0.21 -3.87
N LEU A 17 -2.85 -0.62 -2.70
CA LEU A 17 -2.35 -1.74 -1.94
C LEU A 17 -3.25 -2.95 -2.23
N VAL A 18 -2.64 -4.04 -2.69
CA VAL A 18 -3.32 -5.31 -2.95
C VAL A 18 -2.73 -6.35 -2.02
N GLU A 19 -3.54 -6.83 -1.07
CA GLU A 19 -3.17 -7.83 -0.07
C GLU A 19 -3.88 -9.14 -0.41
N SER A 20 -3.12 -10.12 -0.90
CA SER A 20 -3.63 -11.46 -1.17
C SER A 20 -3.42 -12.36 0.06
N PRO A 21 -4.37 -13.24 0.41
CA PRO A 21 -4.21 -14.19 1.50
C PRO A 21 -3.17 -15.28 1.15
N ASP A 22 -2.94 -15.49 -0.15
CA ASP A 22 -1.93 -16.41 -0.67
C ASP A 22 -0.52 -15.77 -0.75
N ARG A 23 -0.39 -14.51 -0.34
CA ARG A 23 0.89 -13.82 -0.36
C ARG A 23 1.86 -14.54 0.59
N VAL A 24 3.03 -14.91 0.06
CA VAL A 24 4.08 -15.53 0.86
C VAL A 24 4.51 -14.50 1.92
N PRO A 25 4.48 -14.85 3.22
CA PRO A 25 4.85 -13.94 4.30
C PRO A 25 6.25 -13.31 4.17
N ASP A 26 7.15 -13.92 3.41
CA ASP A 26 8.54 -13.45 3.23
C ASP A 26 8.67 -12.08 2.54
N GLU A 27 7.65 -11.59 1.82
CA GLU A 27 7.75 -10.31 1.10
C GLU A 27 7.48 -9.06 1.98
N ASP A 28 6.62 -9.19 2.99
CA ASP A 28 6.30 -8.11 3.95
C ASP A 28 5.79 -8.72 5.28
N PRO A 29 6.64 -9.44 6.02
CA PRO A 29 6.23 -10.26 7.15
C PRO A 29 5.59 -9.46 8.29
N ASP A 30 5.97 -8.18 8.43
CA ASP A 30 5.49 -7.29 9.47
C ASP A 30 4.41 -6.31 8.98
N ASN A 31 3.89 -6.49 7.75
CA ASN A 31 2.95 -5.56 7.11
C ASN A 31 3.43 -4.10 7.17
N VAL A 32 4.73 -3.89 6.91
CA VAL A 32 5.40 -2.58 6.96
C VAL A 32 4.81 -1.64 5.93
N LEU A 33 4.51 -2.14 4.72
CA LEU A 33 3.96 -1.30 3.65
C LEU A 33 2.53 -0.87 3.98
N GLY A 34 1.69 -1.80 4.42
CA GLY A 34 0.31 -1.50 4.83
C GLY A 34 0.27 -0.53 6.00
N SER A 35 1.10 -0.74 7.01
CA SER A 35 1.20 0.16 8.18
C SER A 35 1.68 1.56 7.80
N TRP A 36 2.68 1.66 6.92
CA TRP A 36 3.18 2.95 6.45
C TRP A 36 2.14 3.71 5.62
N LEU A 37 1.43 3.03 4.71
CA LEU A 37 0.34 3.64 3.92
C LEU A 37 -0.80 4.12 4.81
N ALA A 38 -1.19 3.33 5.81
CA ALA A 38 -2.22 3.71 6.77
C ALA A 38 -1.81 4.90 7.67
N THR A 39 -0.50 5.08 7.89
CA THR A 39 0.03 6.18 8.71
C THR A 39 0.24 7.46 7.90
N THR A 40 0.70 7.34 6.65
CA THR A 40 1.15 8.47 5.84
C THR A 40 0.08 8.94 4.86
N GLY A 41 -0.69 8.00 4.30
CA GLY A 41 -1.72 8.27 3.31
C GLY A 41 -3.12 8.37 3.92
N THR A 42 -4.05 8.91 3.14
CA THR A 42 -5.49 8.88 3.44
C THR A 42 -6.13 7.73 2.68
N LEU A 43 -6.78 6.81 3.40
CA LEU A 43 -7.55 5.73 2.78
C LEU A 43 -8.80 6.31 2.09
N LEU A 44 -8.88 6.16 0.77
CA LEU A 44 -10.02 6.62 -0.04
C LEU A 44 -11.03 5.51 -0.31
N TYR A 45 -10.54 4.28 -0.45
CA TYR A 45 -11.35 3.12 -0.80
C TYR A 45 -10.72 1.86 -0.21
N SER A 46 -11.55 0.96 0.27
CA SER A 46 -11.13 -0.39 0.65
C SER A 46 -12.24 -1.37 0.32
N HIS A 47 -11.87 -2.47 -0.33
CA HIS A 47 -12.80 -3.54 -0.65
C HIS A 47 -12.10 -4.89 -0.59
N GLU A 48 -12.85 -5.90 -0.15
CA GLU A 48 -12.36 -7.26 -0.04
C GLU A 48 -13.16 -8.16 -0.98
N VAL A 49 -12.47 -8.84 -1.89
CA VAL A 49 -13.08 -9.76 -2.86
C VAL A 49 -12.36 -11.08 -2.78
N THR A 50 -13.10 -12.14 -2.43
CA THR A 50 -12.54 -13.51 -2.34
C THR A 50 -11.26 -13.58 -1.48
N GLY A 51 -11.24 -12.85 -0.36
CA GLY A 51 -10.11 -12.81 0.58
C GLY A 51 -8.97 -11.87 0.19
N VAL A 52 -8.96 -11.33 -1.04
CA VAL A 52 -8.00 -10.31 -1.46
C VAL A 52 -8.53 -8.93 -1.06
N ARG A 53 -7.76 -8.19 -0.27
CA ARG A 53 -8.08 -6.81 0.09
C ARG A 53 -7.39 -5.85 -0.86
N VAL A 54 -8.17 -4.93 -1.42
CA VAL A 54 -7.70 -3.88 -2.32
C VAL A 54 -8.03 -2.53 -1.69
N SER A 55 -7.00 -1.75 -1.38
CA SER A 55 -7.12 -0.45 -0.72
C SER A 55 -6.46 0.64 -1.56
N LEU A 56 -7.14 1.78 -1.71
CA LEU A 56 -6.60 2.97 -2.38
C LEU A 56 -6.24 4.01 -1.32
N PHE A 57 -4.99 4.45 -1.35
CA PHE A 57 -4.48 5.53 -0.52
C PHE A 57 -4.16 6.74 -1.37
N GLU A 58 -4.49 7.93 -0.87
CA GLU A 58 -4.01 9.21 -1.38
C GLU A 58 -2.86 9.71 -0.50
N MET A 59 -1.76 10.09 -1.13
CA MET A 59 -0.54 10.46 -0.46
C MET A 59 -0.42 11.97 -0.29
N PRO A 60 0.22 12.46 0.77
CA PRO A 60 0.38 13.90 0.98
C PRO A 60 1.27 14.51 -0.10
N PRO A 61 1.08 15.79 -0.45
CA PRO A 61 1.91 16.44 -1.46
C PRO A 61 3.41 16.35 -1.13
N GLY A 62 4.23 15.87 -2.08
CA GLY A 62 5.69 15.81 -1.93
C GLY A 62 6.23 14.68 -1.05
N TRP A 63 5.40 13.69 -0.73
CA TRP A 63 5.78 12.47 -0.02
C TRP A 63 6.90 11.69 -0.68
#